data_AF-A0A0G0XFU2-F1
#
_entry.id   AF-A0A0G0XFU2-F1
#
_cell.length_a   1.000
_cell.length_b   1.000
_cell.length_c   1.000
_cell.angle_alpha   90.00
_cell.angle_beta   90.00
_cell.angle_gamma   90.00
#
_symmetry.space_group_name_H-M   'P 1'
#
loop_
_entity.id
_entity.type
_entity.pdbx_description
1 polymer ?
#
loop_
_entity_poly.entity_id
_entity_poly.type
_entity_poly.pdbx_seq_one_letter_code
_entity_poly.pdbx_strand_id
1 'polypeptide(L)'
;MDYIALTSGMTPIKHMKINRAFMIGYLATAWMLTRTQVVYAQDFPDIAGASAQLNTSRSEQEEDARVKKLEKYLTSLNSPLVDNAEDFVKYADIYGYGDNWSMVAAIAGVESTFGKRVPKNSYNAWGWGIPTGKQSGIGFEAWEEGIATVSKGLKENYMDRGATNLASIGRIYAPPSHTWAGNVQYFMNEIEQTSVEPELSL
;
A
#
# COMPACT_ATOMS: atom_id res chain seq x y z
N MET A 1 -14.61 59.39 50.21
CA MET A 1 -15.06 57.99 50.22
C MET A 1 -13.84 57.10 50.47
N ASP A 2 -13.28 57.24 51.68
CA ASP A 2 -13.02 56.19 52.70
C ASP A 2 -13.10 54.72 52.22
N TYR A 3 -12.27 53.73 52.57
CA TYR A 3 -11.46 53.40 53.76
C TYR A 3 -10.23 52.53 53.30
N ILE A 4 -8.97 52.70 53.72
CA ILE A 4 -8.24 52.14 54.92
C ILE A 4 -8.41 50.59 55.04
N ALA A 5 -7.43 49.69 55.18
CA ALA A 5 -6.17 49.61 55.96
C ALA A 5 -5.21 48.57 55.31
N LEU A 6 -3.89 48.76 55.21
CA LEU A 6 -2.82 48.74 56.24
C LEU A 6 -2.57 47.39 56.96
N THR A 7 -1.61 46.64 56.38
CA THR A 7 -0.39 46.04 56.99
C THR A 7 -0.42 45.22 58.27
N SER A 8 0.63 44.39 58.34
CA SER A 8 1.35 43.84 59.50
C SER A 8 0.93 42.41 59.87
N GLY A 9 1.81 41.42 59.84
CA GLY A 9 3.26 41.44 60.03
C GLY A 9 3.59 41.11 61.49
N MET A 10 3.70 39.80 61.74
CA MET A 10 4.63 39.11 62.67
C MET A 10 4.88 39.72 64.07
N THR A 11 4.70 38.92 65.13
CA THR A 11 5.81 38.40 65.96
C THR A 11 5.37 37.42 67.06
N PRO A 12 6.27 36.53 67.50
CA PRO A 12 5.95 35.19 67.99
C PRO A 12 6.05 35.09 69.52
N ILE A 13 5.45 34.06 70.14
CA ILE A 13 5.76 33.70 71.53
C ILE A 13 5.81 32.18 71.78
N LYS A 14 7.02 31.78 72.19
CA LYS A 14 7.50 30.74 73.13
C LYS A 14 7.18 29.26 72.91
N HIS A 15 8.30 28.53 72.78
CA HIS A 15 8.46 27.13 73.14
C HIS A 15 8.00 26.82 74.57
N MET A 16 7.14 25.80 74.67
CA MET A 16 6.78 25.13 75.91
C MET A 16 7.36 23.71 75.89
N LYS A 17 8.12 23.36 76.94
CA LYS A 17 8.78 22.07 77.12
C LYS A 17 7.76 21.00 77.51
N ILE A 18 7.79 19.82 76.88
CA ILE A 18 7.03 18.65 77.34
C ILE A 18 8.01 17.65 77.95
N ASN A 19 7.71 17.24 79.17
CA ASN A 19 8.57 16.47 80.06
C ASN A 19 8.64 14.98 79.67
N ARG A 20 9.86 14.45 79.68
CA ARG A 20 10.16 13.02 79.64
C ARG A 20 9.77 12.39 80.99
N ALA A 21 8.64 11.72 81.08
CA ALA A 21 8.33 10.64 82.02
C ALA A 21 6.83 10.48 82.16
N PHE A 22 6.18 9.82 81.20
CA PHE A 22 4.92 9.14 81.47
C PHE A 22 4.85 7.88 80.61
N MET A 23 4.87 6.74 81.31
CA MET A 23 4.29 5.45 80.92
C MET A 23 5.08 4.66 79.85
N ILE A 24 6.20 3.99 80.18
CA ILE A 24 6.21 2.66 80.85
C ILE A 24 4.82 2.00 80.82
N GLY A 25 4.40 1.55 79.64
CA GLY A 25 3.11 0.89 79.46
C GLY A 25 2.81 0.42 78.05
N TYR A 26 3.83 0.26 77.18
CA TYR A 26 3.64 -0.23 75.81
C TYR A 26 4.90 -0.96 75.31
N LEU A 27 5.52 -1.79 76.16
CA LEU A 27 6.77 -2.49 75.86
C LEU A 27 6.60 -3.95 75.36
N ALA A 28 5.39 -4.36 74.95
CA ALA A 28 5.15 -5.73 74.46
C ALA A 28 4.35 -5.84 73.14
N THR A 29 4.09 -4.73 72.44
CA THR A 29 3.35 -4.72 71.15
C THR A 29 4.20 -4.21 69.97
N ALA A 30 5.43 -3.78 70.23
CA ALA A 30 6.37 -3.31 69.20
C ALA A 30 7.36 -4.38 68.70
N TRP A 31 7.23 -5.63 69.16
CA TRP A 31 8.07 -6.77 68.73
C TRP A 31 7.29 -7.77 67.86
N MET A 32 6.34 -7.26 67.07
CA MET A 32 5.59 -8.06 66.09
C MET A 32 5.36 -7.33 64.76
N LEU A 33 6.12 -6.25 64.49
CA LEU A 33 6.02 -5.48 63.24
C LEU A 33 7.34 -5.39 62.44
N THR A 34 8.37 -6.17 62.79
CA THR A 34 9.65 -6.18 62.05
C THR A 34 10.02 -7.52 61.42
N ARG A 35 9.06 -8.44 61.28
CA ARG A 35 9.23 -9.61 60.42
C ARG A 35 8.44 -9.44 59.13
N THR A 36 8.88 -8.55 58.25
CA THR A 36 8.55 -8.69 56.83
C THR A 36 9.31 -9.91 56.32
N GLN A 37 8.59 -10.98 56.00
CA GLN A 37 9.17 -12.05 55.18
C GLN A 37 9.46 -11.43 53.81
N VAL A 38 10.66 -11.62 53.28
CA VAL A 38 10.91 -11.34 51.87
C VAL A 38 10.13 -12.39 51.09
N VAL A 39 8.97 -12.01 50.57
CA VAL A 39 8.22 -12.83 49.62
C VAL A 39 8.88 -12.61 48.27
N TYR A 40 9.55 -13.62 47.75
CA TYR A 40 9.90 -13.64 46.33
C TYR A 40 8.60 -13.84 45.57
N ALA A 41 8.22 -12.87 44.74
CA ALA A 41 7.30 -13.15 43.66
C ALA A 41 7.97 -14.22 42.78
N GLN A 42 7.33 -15.36 42.56
CA GLN A 42 7.65 -16.13 41.38
C GLN A 42 7.15 -15.28 40.21
N ASP A 43 8.08 -14.73 39.45
CA ASP A 43 7.77 -14.19 38.13
C ASP A 43 7.11 -15.32 37.35
N PHE A 44 5.78 -15.31 37.27
CA PHE A 44 5.08 -16.08 36.26
C PHE A 44 5.56 -15.52 34.93
N PRO A 45 6.18 -16.31 34.05
CA PRO A 45 6.50 -15.80 32.73
C PRO A 45 5.18 -15.37 32.10
N ASP A 46 5.13 -14.13 31.60
CA ASP A 46 4.06 -13.64 30.76
C ASP A 46 3.89 -14.61 29.58
N ILE A 47 2.97 -15.58 29.70
CA ILE A 47 2.47 -16.38 28.58
C ILE A 47 1.45 -15.52 27.82
N ALA A 48 1.94 -14.37 27.35
CA ALA A 48 1.28 -13.46 26.43
C ALA A 48 2.29 -12.72 25.54
N GLY A 49 3.60 -13.00 25.70
CA GLY A 49 4.68 -12.50 24.83
C GLY A 49 5.22 -13.54 23.84
N ALA A 50 4.67 -14.76 23.82
CA ALA A 50 5.09 -15.83 22.90
C ALA A 50 4.34 -15.83 21.55
N SER A 51 3.50 -14.82 21.29
CA SER A 51 3.11 -14.44 19.93
C SER A 51 4.28 -13.71 19.26
N ALA A 52 5.31 -14.50 18.98
CA ALA A 52 6.36 -14.31 17.99
C ALA A 52 6.57 -12.86 17.51
N GLN A 53 7.58 -12.22 18.08
CA GLN A 53 8.41 -11.28 17.35
C GLN A 53 8.91 -11.97 16.06
N LEU A 54 8.19 -11.79 14.96
CA LEU A 54 8.72 -11.99 13.62
C LEU A 54 9.63 -10.80 13.30
N ASN A 55 10.76 -10.74 14.01
CA ASN A 55 11.99 -10.13 13.50
C ASN A 55 12.64 -11.13 12.54
N THR A 56 11.91 -11.55 11.52
CA THR A 56 12.56 -11.85 10.25
C THR A 56 12.53 -10.54 9.51
N SER A 57 13.68 -10.09 9.04
CA SER A 57 13.78 -9.10 7.98
C SER A 57 12.92 -9.56 6.80
N ARG A 58 11.62 -9.24 6.82
CA ARG A 58 10.73 -9.46 5.68
C ARG A 58 11.02 -8.36 4.67
N SER A 59 12.18 -8.49 4.04
CA SER A 59 12.44 -7.93 2.73
C SER A 59 12.01 -8.92 1.64
N GLU A 60 11.12 -9.87 1.95
CA GLU A 60 10.19 -10.39 0.96
C GLU A 60 9.25 -9.23 0.66
N GLN A 61 9.49 -8.53 -0.45
CA GLN A 61 8.53 -7.56 -0.96
C GLN A 61 7.18 -8.26 -1.01
N GLU A 62 6.19 -7.72 -0.30
CA GLU A 62 4.81 -8.15 -0.47
C GLU A 62 4.49 -8.00 -1.95
N GLU A 63 4.41 -9.14 -2.63
CA GLU A 63 4.34 -9.17 -4.08
C GLU A 63 3.00 -8.57 -4.50
N ASP A 64 3.07 -7.54 -5.34
CA ASP A 64 1.93 -6.69 -5.68
C ASP A 64 0.79 -7.54 -6.27
N ALA A 65 -0.37 -7.53 -5.61
CA ALA A 65 -1.52 -8.31 -6.01
C ALA A 65 -1.96 -8.03 -7.46
N ARG A 66 -1.73 -6.82 -7.98
CA ARG A 66 -2.02 -6.44 -9.38
C ARG A 66 -1.18 -7.25 -10.35
N VAL A 67 0.10 -7.45 -10.04
CA VAL A 67 1.03 -8.26 -10.84
C VAL A 67 0.53 -9.70 -10.89
N LYS A 68 0.22 -10.30 -9.74
CA LYS A 68 -0.32 -11.68 -9.67
C LYS A 68 -1.63 -11.85 -10.44
N LYS A 69 -2.54 -10.88 -10.34
CA LYS A 69 -3.81 -10.89 -11.08
C LYS A 69 -3.56 -10.91 -12.58
N LEU A 70 -2.72 -9.99 -13.05
CA LEU A 70 -2.43 -9.87 -14.48
C LEU A 70 -1.66 -11.08 -15.01
N GLU A 71 -0.63 -11.54 -14.30
CA GLU A 71 0.14 -12.73 -14.66
C GLU A 71 -0.75 -13.96 -14.78
N LYS A 72 -1.60 -14.23 -13.78
CA LYS A 72 -2.56 -15.34 -13.81
C LYS A 72 -3.52 -15.23 -14.99
N TYR A 73 -4.06 -14.04 -15.24
CA TYR A 73 -4.97 -13.81 -16.36
C TYR A 73 -4.29 -14.06 -17.70
N LEU A 74 -3.10 -13.48 -17.93
CA LEU A 74 -2.32 -13.66 -19.14
C LEU A 74 -1.88 -15.12 -19.34
N THR A 75 -1.55 -15.82 -18.26
CA THR A 75 -1.19 -17.24 -18.26
C THR A 75 -2.34 -18.09 -18.76
N SER A 76 -3.56 -17.83 -18.26
CA SER A 76 -4.77 -18.54 -18.70
C SER A 76 -5.05 -18.42 -20.21
N LEU A 77 -4.54 -17.34 -20.84
CA LEU A 77 -4.69 -17.07 -22.26
C LEU A 77 -3.51 -17.59 -23.11
N ASN A 78 -2.46 -18.13 -22.49
CA ASN A 78 -1.17 -18.42 -23.11
C ASN A 78 -0.62 -17.20 -23.87
N SER A 79 -0.62 -16.05 -23.19
CA SER A 79 -0.13 -14.80 -23.75
C SER A 79 1.41 -14.76 -23.77
N PRO A 80 2.05 -14.19 -24.81
CA PRO A 80 3.49 -13.90 -24.77
C PRO A 80 3.87 -12.76 -23.80
N LEU A 81 2.89 -12.09 -23.19
CA LEU A 81 3.10 -10.97 -22.26
C LEU A 81 3.14 -11.40 -20.78
N VAL A 82 3.06 -12.70 -20.48
CA VAL A 82 2.99 -13.22 -19.09
C VAL A 82 4.16 -12.68 -18.25
N ASP A 83 5.38 -12.79 -18.78
CA ASP A 83 6.61 -12.36 -18.10
C ASP A 83 6.73 -10.83 -17.94
N ASN A 84 5.78 -10.05 -18.50
CA ASN A 84 5.75 -8.59 -18.44
C ASN A 84 4.65 -8.04 -17.52
N ALA A 85 4.00 -8.88 -16.70
CA ALA A 85 2.95 -8.43 -15.78
C ALA A 85 3.43 -7.32 -14.84
N GLU A 86 4.67 -7.44 -14.33
CA GLU A 86 5.30 -6.41 -13.50
C GLU A 86 5.50 -5.10 -14.26
N ASP A 87 5.93 -5.16 -15.53
CA ASP A 87 6.14 -3.97 -16.36
C ASP A 87 4.86 -3.15 -16.53
N PHE A 88 3.72 -3.82 -16.76
CA PHE A 88 2.43 -3.14 -16.88
C PHE A 88 2.10 -2.34 -15.61
N VAL A 89 2.27 -2.96 -14.44
CA VAL A 89 1.97 -2.32 -13.16
C VAL A 89 2.97 -1.19 -12.86
N LYS A 90 4.26 -1.45 -13.07
CA LYS A 90 5.35 -0.47 -12.96
C LYS A 90 5.09 0.79 -13.77
N TYR A 91 4.75 0.65 -15.06
CA TYR A 91 4.50 1.83 -15.91
C TYR A 91 3.16 2.49 -15.64
N ALA A 92 2.14 1.75 -15.22
CA ALA A 92 0.89 2.34 -14.71
C ALA A 92 1.15 3.25 -13.50
N ASP A 93 2.01 2.82 -12.57
CA ASP A 93 2.37 3.61 -11.40
C ASP A 93 3.22 4.83 -11.76
N ILE A 94 4.26 4.65 -12.59
CA ILE A 94 5.12 5.74 -13.08
C ILE A 94 4.28 6.85 -13.72
N TYR A 95 3.25 6.50 -14.49
CA TYR A 95 2.41 7.46 -15.20
C TYR A 95 1.10 7.82 -14.48
N GLY A 96 0.89 7.31 -13.26
CA GLY A 96 -0.22 7.72 -12.38
C GLY A 96 -1.61 7.28 -12.87
N TYR A 97 -1.76 6.02 -13.29
CA TYR A 97 -3.03 5.50 -13.81
C TYR A 97 -4.06 5.18 -12.71
N GLY A 98 -3.59 4.99 -11.47
CA GLY A 98 -4.45 4.70 -10.31
C GLY A 98 -5.29 3.45 -10.53
N ASP A 99 -6.60 3.56 -10.33
CA ASP A 99 -7.56 2.46 -10.52
C ASP A 99 -7.61 1.93 -11.97
N ASN A 100 -7.08 2.67 -12.94
CA ASN A 100 -6.98 2.24 -14.34
C ASN A 100 -5.65 1.52 -14.66
N TRP A 101 -4.96 0.98 -13.66
CA TRP A 101 -3.65 0.35 -13.81
C TRP A 101 -3.58 -0.72 -14.91
N SER A 102 -4.67 -1.46 -15.13
CA SER A 102 -4.74 -2.54 -16.13
C SER A 102 -5.07 -2.05 -17.54
N MET A 103 -5.29 -0.74 -17.76
CA MET A 103 -5.75 -0.19 -19.05
C MET A 103 -4.83 -0.56 -20.21
N VAL A 104 -3.52 -0.45 -20.05
CA VAL A 104 -2.56 -0.73 -21.14
C VAL A 104 -2.56 -2.22 -21.52
N ALA A 105 -2.67 -3.11 -20.53
CA ALA A 105 -2.83 -4.55 -20.78
C ALA A 105 -4.17 -4.85 -21.49
N ALA A 106 -5.26 -4.24 -21.03
CA ALA A 106 -6.58 -4.40 -21.63
C ALA A 106 -6.64 -3.93 -23.10
N ILE A 107 -5.95 -2.83 -23.45
CA ILE A 107 -5.82 -2.39 -24.84
C ILE A 107 -5.10 -3.45 -25.68
N ALA A 108 -4.01 -4.06 -25.18
CA ALA A 108 -3.37 -5.18 -25.88
C ALA A 108 -4.33 -6.37 -26.10
N GLY A 109 -5.22 -6.62 -25.16
CA GLY A 109 -6.33 -7.58 -25.29
C GLY A 109 -7.22 -7.30 -26.49
N VAL A 110 -7.66 -6.05 -26.65
CA VAL A 110 -8.51 -5.61 -27.76
C VAL A 110 -7.77 -5.69 -29.11
N GLU A 111 -6.54 -5.20 -29.16
CA GLU A 111 -5.82 -5.00 -30.42
C GLU A 111 -5.19 -6.27 -30.98
N SER A 112 -4.69 -7.16 -30.10
CA SER A 112 -3.88 -8.31 -30.53
C SER A 112 -4.16 -9.60 -29.76
N THR A 113 -5.23 -9.65 -28.97
CA THR A 113 -5.50 -10.76 -28.06
C THR A 113 -4.30 -10.98 -27.12
N PHE A 114 -3.86 -9.88 -26.49
CA PHE A 114 -2.70 -9.85 -25.58
C PHE A 114 -1.40 -10.30 -26.27
N GLY A 115 -1.08 -9.73 -27.43
CA GLY A 115 0.19 -10.00 -28.13
C GLY A 115 0.21 -11.30 -28.94
N LYS A 116 -0.87 -12.11 -28.91
CA LYS A 116 -0.95 -13.37 -29.68
C LYS A 116 -1.07 -13.14 -31.19
N ARG A 117 -1.58 -11.98 -31.61
CA ARG A 117 -1.81 -11.62 -33.00
C ARG A 117 -1.05 -10.34 -33.36
N VAL A 118 0.26 -10.47 -33.52
CA VAL A 118 1.15 -9.38 -33.94
C VAL A 118 2.05 -9.82 -35.10
N PRO A 119 2.58 -8.90 -35.90
CA PRO A 119 3.67 -9.21 -36.83
C PRO A 119 4.87 -9.80 -36.10
N LYS A 120 5.56 -10.75 -36.73
CA LYS A 120 6.71 -11.44 -36.13
C LYS A 120 7.77 -10.42 -35.69
N ASN A 121 8.26 -10.56 -34.45
CA ASN A 121 9.29 -9.72 -33.82
C ASN A 121 8.93 -8.22 -33.77
N SER A 122 7.64 -7.84 -33.84
CA SER A 122 7.27 -6.42 -33.72
C SER A 122 7.17 -5.96 -32.26
N TYR A 123 6.88 -6.88 -31.34
CA TYR A 123 6.60 -6.60 -29.92
C TYR A 123 5.55 -5.49 -29.70
N ASN A 124 4.70 -5.24 -30.71
CA ASN A 124 3.70 -4.18 -30.70
C ASN A 124 2.30 -4.78 -30.58
N ALA A 125 1.87 -5.00 -29.34
CA ALA A 125 0.55 -5.57 -29.03
C ALA A 125 -0.61 -4.56 -29.18
N TRP A 126 -0.32 -3.28 -29.43
CA TRP A 126 -1.30 -2.18 -29.37
C TRP A 126 -1.59 -1.54 -30.73
N GLY A 127 -0.87 -1.94 -31.78
CA GLY A 127 -0.92 -1.24 -33.07
C GLY A 127 -0.38 0.20 -32.99
N TRP A 128 0.52 0.48 -32.05
CA TRP A 128 0.97 1.83 -31.74
C TRP A 128 1.88 2.42 -32.84
N GLY A 129 1.81 3.75 -33.01
CA GLY A 129 2.75 4.50 -33.83
C GLY A 129 2.65 4.20 -35.33
N ILE A 130 1.44 4.13 -35.89
CA ILE A 130 1.23 3.89 -37.33
C ILE A 130 1.69 5.11 -38.14
N PRO A 131 2.78 5.01 -38.93
CA PRO A 131 3.21 6.13 -39.76
C PRO A 131 2.19 6.42 -40.87
N THR A 132 2.11 7.68 -41.30
CA THR A 132 1.18 8.09 -42.37
C THR A 132 1.37 7.23 -43.63
N GLY A 133 0.28 6.63 -44.12
CA GLY A 133 0.28 5.78 -45.30
C GLY A 133 0.77 4.35 -45.08
N LYS A 134 0.96 3.90 -43.83
CA LYS A 134 1.31 2.52 -43.48
C LYS A 134 0.11 1.77 -42.87
N GLN A 135 0.14 0.45 -43.00
CA GLN A 135 -0.87 -0.45 -42.46
C GLN A 135 -0.48 -1.05 -41.10
N SER A 136 0.76 -0.86 -40.66
CA SER A 136 1.30 -1.38 -39.42
C SER A 136 1.98 -0.28 -38.60
N GLY A 137 1.93 -0.42 -37.28
CA GLY A 137 2.68 0.39 -36.33
C GLY A 137 4.19 0.21 -36.43
N ILE A 138 4.92 0.93 -35.59
CA ILE A 138 6.36 0.70 -35.36
C ILE A 138 6.58 -0.67 -34.71
N GLY A 139 7.78 -1.23 -34.87
CA GLY A 139 8.27 -2.32 -34.03
C GLY A 139 8.99 -1.78 -32.80
N PHE A 140 8.96 -2.55 -31.72
CA PHE A 140 9.80 -2.37 -30.53
C PHE A 140 10.84 -3.49 -30.47
N GLU A 141 11.91 -3.29 -29.71
CA GLU A 141 12.96 -4.30 -29.50
C GLU A 141 12.52 -5.37 -28.48
N ALA A 142 11.63 -5.01 -27.55
CA ALA A 142 11.09 -5.90 -26.53
C ALA A 142 9.67 -5.50 -26.10
N TRP A 143 8.96 -6.41 -25.44
CA TRP A 143 7.62 -6.13 -24.89
C TRP A 143 7.64 -4.99 -23.86
N GLU A 144 8.63 -4.96 -22.95
CA GLU A 144 8.78 -3.88 -21.95
C GLU A 144 8.86 -2.50 -22.62
N GLU A 145 9.64 -2.37 -23.71
CA GLU A 145 9.77 -1.10 -24.43
C GLU A 145 8.42 -0.65 -25.01
N GLY A 146 7.65 -1.60 -25.57
CA GLY A 146 6.30 -1.34 -26.04
C GLY A 146 5.37 -0.88 -24.92
N ILE A 147 5.39 -1.57 -23.77
CA ILE A 147 4.59 -1.22 -22.59
C ILE A 147 4.95 0.19 -22.11
N ALA A 148 6.24 0.48 -21.96
CA ALA A 148 6.74 1.78 -21.53
C ALA A 148 6.29 2.90 -22.48
N THR A 149 6.48 2.70 -23.79
CA THR A 149 6.18 3.68 -24.83
C THR A 149 4.69 3.98 -24.92
N VAL A 150 3.85 2.94 -24.92
CA VAL A 150 2.40 3.09 -25.00
C VAL A 150 1.85 3.73 -23.72
N SER A 151 2.33 3.32 -22.55
CA SER A 151 1.92 3.90 -21.25
C SER A 151 2.23 5.40 -21.18
N LYS A 152 3.44 5.79 -21.57
CA LYS A 152 3.83 7.20 -21.69
C LYS A 152 2.96 7.94 -22.69
N GLY A 153 2.80 7.35 -23.88
CA GLY A 153 2.09 7.95 -24.99
C GLY A 153 0.63 8.23 -24.68
N LEU A 154 -0.06 7.28 -24.05
CA LEU A 154 -1.45 7.45 -23.58
C LEU A 154 -1.54 8.55 -22.52
N LYS A 155 -0.59 8.61 -21.59
CA LYS A 155 -0.57 9.67 -20.58
C LYS A 155 -0.42 11.05 -21.21
N GLU A 156 0.66 11.26 -21.96
CA GLU A 156 1.04 12.57 -22.47
C GLU A 156 0.15 13.05 -23.62
N ASN A 157 -0.23 12.16 -24.53
CA ASN A 157 -0.91 12.55 -25.77
C ASN A 157 -2.43 12.43 -25.70
N TYR A 158 -2.98 11.81 -24.64
CA TYR A 158 -4.42 11.63 -24.48
C TYR A 158 -4.88 12.20 -23.14
N MET A 159 -4.42 11.63 -22.02
CA MET A 159 -4.95 11.97 -20.69
C MET A 159 -4.61 13.40 -20.29
N ASP A 160 -3.35 13.82 -20.47
CA ASP A 160 -2.90 15.19 -20.18
C ASP A 160 -3.47 16.23 -21.14
N ARG A 161 -4.07 15.78 -22.23
CA ARG A 161 -4.78 16.61 -23.21
C ARG A 161 -6.30 16.58 -23.03
N GLY A 162 -6.77 16.01 -21.91
CA GLY A 162 -8.18 16.04 -21.48
C GLY A 162 -9.00 14.80 -21.83
N ALA A 163 -8.41 13.78 -22.45
CA ALA A 163 -9.08 12.49 -22.67
C ALA A 163 -8.92 11.59 -21.43
N THR A 164 -9.72 11.84 -20.40
CA THR A 164 -9.58 11.24 -19.05
C THR A 164 -10.40 9.97 -18.82
N ASN A 165 -11.12 9.47 -19.83
CA ASN A 165 -11.89 8.22 -19.74
C ASN A 165 -11.78 7.40 -21.04
N LEU A 166 -12.08 6.10 -20.95
CA LEU A 166 -11.96 5.16 -22.07
C LEU A 166 -12.71 5.60 -23.34
N ALA A 167 -13.89 6.20 -23.19
CA ALA A 167 -14.66 6.70 -24.34
C ALA A 167 -13.92 7.86 -25.05
N SER A 168 -13.41 8.82 -24.29
CA SER A 168 -12.64 9.94 -24.84
C SER A 168 -11.32 9.48 -25.46
N ILE A 169 -10.62 8.51 -24.85
CA ILE A 169 -9.40 7.90 -25.40
C ILE A 169 -9.73 7.16 -26.69
N GLY A 170 -10.76 6.31 -26.69
CA GLY A 170 -11.16 5.51 -27.85
C GLY A 170 -11.53 6.33 -29.08
N ARG A 171 -12.15 7.51 -28.90
CA ARG A 171 -12.43 8.44 -30.02
C ARG A 171 -11.18 8.92 -30.73
N ILE A 172 -10.05 8.98 -30.04
CA ILE A 172 -8.76 9.42 -30.60
C ILE A 172 -7.95 8.20 -31.05
N TYR A 173 -7.93 7.14 -30.25
CA TYR A 173 -7.09 5.96 -30.45
C TYR A 173 -7.57 5.08 -31.62
N ALA A 174 -8.88 4.80 -31.68
CA ALA A 174 -9.45 3.82 -32.59
C ALA A 174 -10.64 4.35 -33.42
N PRO A 175 -10.56 5.53 -34.05
CA PRO A 175 -11.64 6.00 -34.92
C PRO A 175 -11.82 5.08 -36.13
N PRO A 176 -13.06 4.76 -36.57
CA PRO A 176 -14.35 5.25 -36.08
C PRO A 176 -15.05 4.30 -35.07
N SER A 177 -14.30 3.42 -34.39
CA SER A 177 -14.89 2.38 -33.53
C SER A 177 -15.76 2.94 -32.40
N HIS A 178 -16.96 2.38 -32.25
CA HIS A 178 -17.88 2.68 -31.14
C HIS A 178 -17.84 1.63 -30.01
N THR A 179 -17.21 0.48 -30.25
CA THR A 179 -17.17 -0.65 -29.29
C THR A 179 -15.85 -0.75 -28.55
N TRP A 180 -14.80 -0.06 -29.03
CA TRP A 180 -13.44 -0.17 -28.48
C TRP A 180 -13.39 0.08 -26.97
N ALA A 181 -13.99 1.17 -26.49
CA ALA A 181 -13.97 1.52 -25.07
C ALA A 181 -14.65 0.47 -24.19
N GLY A 182 -15.75 -0.12 -24.68
CA GLY A 182 -16.45 -1.20 -23.99
C GLY A 182 -15.62 -2.49 -23.92
N ASN A 183 -14.91 -2.82 -25.00
CA ASN A 183 -14.02 -3.99 -25.03
C ASN A 183 -12.80 -3.81 -24.11
N VAL A 184 -12.23 -2.60 -24.03
CA VAL A 184 -11.15 -2.31 -23.08
C VAL A 184 -11.67 -2.45 -21.65
N GLN A 185 -12.82 -1.86 -21.32
CA GLN A 185 -13.43 -1.99 -20.00
C GLN A 185 -13.72 -3.45 -19.63
N TYR A 186 -14.19 -4.25 -20.60
CA TYR A 186 -14.42 -5.68 -20.39
C TYR A 186 -13.14 -6.37 -19.93
N PHE A 187 -12.02 -6.20 -20.64
CA PHE A 187 -10.76 -6.82 -20.24
C PHE A 187 -10.21 -6.28 -18.91
N MET A 188 -10.37 -4.99 -18.62
CA MET A 188 -10.01 -4.44 -17.31
C MET A 188 -10.79 -5.13 -16.19
N ASN A 189 -12.08 -5.39 -16.39
CA ASN A 189 -12.92 -6.08 -15.41
C ASN A 189 -12.52 -7.55 -15.24
N GLU A 190 -12.22 -8.26 -16.32
CA GLU A 190 -11.75 -9.66 -16.26
C GLU A 190 -10.44 -9.78 -15.48
N ILE A 191 -9.49 -8.85 -15.71
CA ILE A 191 -8.23 -8.78 -14.95
C ILE A 191 -8.53 -8.50 -13.47
N GLU A 192 -9.39 -7.53 -13.17
CA GLU A 192 -9.71 -7.16 -11.78
C GLU A 192 -10.41 -8.29 -11.02
N GLN A 193 -11.28 -9.05 -11.69
CA GLN A 193 -12.00 -10.19 -11.12
C GLN A 193 -11.18 -11.47 -11.05
N THR A 194 -9.97 -11.49 -11.62
CA THR A 194 -9.08 -12.65 -11.53
C THR A 194 -8.69 -12.88 -10.07
N SER A 195 -9.11 -14.03 -9.52
CA SER A 195 -8.81 -14.38 -8.15
C SER A 195 -7.35 -14.79 -8.01
N VAL A 196 -6.65 -14.24 -7.02
CA VAL A 196 -5.34 -14.74 -6.60
C VAL A 196 -5.55 -15.43 -5.26
N GLU A 197 -5.22 -16.71 -5.17
CA GLU A 197 -5.32 -17.41 -3.89
C GLU A 197 -4.20 -16.90 -2.98
N PRO A 198 -4.47 -16.65 -1.70
CA PRO A 198 -3.40 -16.34 -0.77
C PRO A 198 -2.48 -17.57 -0.71
N GLU A 199 -1.18 -17.38 -0.94
CA GLU A 199 -0.22 -18.46 -0.74
C GLU A 199 -0.33 -18.92 0.72
N LEU A 200 -0.90 -20.10 0.92
CA LEU A 200 -0.90 -20.75 2.21
C LEU A 200 0.54 -21.21 2.45
N SER A 201 1.26 -20.48 3.30
CA SER A 201 2.52 -20.95 3.87
C SER A 201 2.24 -22.24 4.65
N LEU A 202 2.59 -23.39 4.07
CA LEU A 202 2.61 -24.69 4.75
C LEU A 202 3.79 -24.79 5.70
#